data_AF-A0A2V6E4S8-F1
#
_entry.id   AF-A0A2V6E4S8-F1
#
_cell.length_a   1.000
_cell.length_b   1.000
_cell.length_c   1.000
_cell.angle_alpha   90.00
_cell.angle_beta   90.00
_cell.angle_gamma   90.00
#
_symmetry.space_group_name_H-M   'P 1'
#
loop_
_entity.id
_entity.type
_entity.pdbx_description
1 polymer ?
#
loop_
_entity_poly.entity_id
_entity_poly.type
_entity_poly.pdbx_seq_one_letter_code
_entity_poly.pdbx_strand_id
1 'polypeptide(L)'
;MPLQSFINVPPNSDFPIQNLPFGVFKPREGNARVGVAIGELILDLSVLEARGFFFDVLAAPVPSRSRNNLPPETAAATTKTAPATTLFASDSLNAFMALGRPAWKKTRDILGSLLSAETSTLRDNAELRAHAFHKQSEVTMQLPARIGDYTDFYSSYHHAHNVGTMLRGPENALMPNWKWLPVAYHGRASSIVISGTEVKRPHGQTKPPDAATPVFGPSKSLDFELETAFFIGPGNPLGQSVSIDQAEDHIFGIVLMNDWSARDIQTWEYQPLGPFLAKNFCTSISPWVVTLEALGPFRKNLSA
;
A
#
# COMPACT_ATOMS: atom_id res chain seq x y z
N MET A 1 4.72 30.57 -5.86
CA MET A 1 5.88 29.68 -6.08
C MET A 1 5.54 28.32 -5.51
N PRO A 2 6.06 27.21 -6.07
CA PRO A 2 5.85 25.89 -5.46
C PRO A 2 6.41 25.89 -4.02
N LEU A 3 5.74 25.18 -3.12
CA LEU A 3 6.20 25.00 -1.74
C LEU A 3 7.65 24.48 -1.75
N GLN A 4 8.53 25.08 -0.97
CA GLN A 4 9.92 24.67 -0.82
C GLN A 4 10.17 24.18 0.60
N SER A 5 11.04 23.18 0.75
CA SER A 5 11.44 22.68 2.07
C SER A 5 12.72 23.36 2.56
N PHE A 6 12.87 23.47 3.88
CA PHE A 6 14.19 23.78 4.47
C PHE A 6 15.16 22.59 4.39
N ILE A 7 14.65 21.37 4.14
CA ILE A 7 15.49 20.22 3.81
C ILE A 7 15.98 20.38 2.37
N ASN A 8 17.27 20.20 2.16
CA ASN A 8 17.84 20.19 0.81
C ASN A 8 17.37 18.94 0.07
N VAL A 9 16.55 19.13 -0.97
CA VAL A 9 16.01 18.05 -1.81
C VAL A 9 16.72 18.10 -3.17
N PRO A 10 17.37 17.00 -3.62
CA PRO A 10 17.92 16.91 -4.97
C PRO A 10 16.84 17.14 -6.04
N PRO A 11 17.14 17.84 -7.16
CA PRO A 11 16.13 18.17 -8.19
C PRO A 11 15.39 16.97 -8.79
N ASN A 12 16.03 15.80 -8.85
CA ASN A 12 15.47 14.56 -9.38
C ASN A 12 15.10 13.55 -8.26
N SER A 13 14.94 14.03 -7.03
CA SER A 13 14.50 13.18 -5.92
C SER A 13 13.06 12.73 -6.14
N ASP A 14 12.78 11.46 -5.87
CA ASP A 14 11.41 10.94 -5.78
C ASP A 14 10.63 11.52 -4.59
N PHE A 15 11.33 12.15 -3.64
CA PHE A 15 10.78 12.62 -2.37
C PHE A 15 10.87 14.14 -2.21
N PRO A 16 10.29 14.95 -3.12
CA PRO A 16 10.13 16.37 -2.88
C PRO A 16 9.02 16.65 -1.86
N ILE A 17 8.93 17.88 -1.37
CA ILE A 17 7.89 18.29 -0.39
C ILE A 17 6.47 18.16 -0.96
N GLN A 18 6.32 18.05 -2.28
CA GLN A 18 5.06 17.77 -2.96
C GLN A 18 4.65 16.30 -2.87
N ASN A 19 5.56 15.36 -2.61
CA ASN A 19 5.24 13.95 -2.49
C ASN A 19 4.82 13.60 -1.05
N LEU A 20 5.77 13.61 -0.11
CA LEU A 20 5.55 13.22 1.30
C LEU A 20 4.85 11.86 1.46
N PRO A 21 5.40 10.76 0.91
CA PRO A 21 4.79 9.45 1.02
C PRO A 21 4.98 8.87 2.43
N PHE A 22 4.05 8.03 2.85
CA PHE A 22 4.08 7.38 4.16
C PHE A 22 4.73 6.00 4.05
N GLY A 23 5.49 5.61 5.07
CA GLY A 23 6.10 4.29 5.15
C GLY A 23 6.35 3.88 6.59
N VAL A 24 6.69 2.61 6.78
CA VAL A 24 7.14 2.08 8.06
C VAL A 24 8.62 1.80 7.94
N PHE A 25 9.40 2.34 8.87
CA PHE A 25 10.83 2.10 8.93
C PHE A 25 11.21 1.62 10.34
N LYS A 26 12.30 0.88 10.41
CA LYS A 26 12.96 0.51 11.64
C LYS A 26 14.35 1.15 11.66
N PRO A 27 14.66 2.06 12.59
CA PRO A 27 16.03 2.54 12.77
C PRO A 27 16.97 1.41 13.24
N ARG A 28 18.27 1.67 13.26
CA ARG A 28 19.26 0.74 13.85
C ARG A 28 18.92 0.33 15.28
N GLU A 29 18.46 1.30 16.08
CA GLU A 29 18.07 1.10 17.48
C GLU A 29 16.61 1.48 17.70
N GLY A 30 15.83 0.57 18.27
CA GLY A 30 14.43 0.77 18.62
C GLY A 30 13.44 0.04 17.71
N ASN A 31 12.17 0.43 17.83
CA ASN A 31 11.05 -0.25 17.20
C ASN A 31 10.69 0.36 15.84
N ALA A 32 10.04 -0.45 15.00
CA ALA A 32 9.44 0.00 13.75
C ALA A 32 8.34 1.03 14.03
N ARG A 33 8.25 2.05 13.16
CA ARG A 33 7.35 3.19 13.32
C ARG A 33 7.11 3.90 12.00
N VAL A 34 6.12 4.78 12.00
CA VAL A 34 5.68 5.50 10.82
C VAL A 34 6.59 6.70 10.55
N GLY A 35 6.98 6.86 9.29
CA GLY A 35 7.72 8.02 8.82
C GLY A 35 7.24 8.52 7.47
N VAL A 36 7.72 9.69 7.10
CA VAL A 36 7.49 10.31 5.78
C VAL A 36 8.82 10.63 5.12
N ALA A 37 8.96 10.27 3.84
CA ALA A 37 10.17 10.55 3.08
C ALA A 37 10.25 12.03 2.64
N ILE A 38 11.44 12.63 2.76
CA ILE A 38 11.76 13.97 2.25
C ILE A 38 13.26 14.05 1.89
N GLY A 39 13.56 14.27 0.61
CA GLY A 39 14.94 14.17 0.10
C GLY A 39 15.53 12.79 0.38
N GLU A 40 16.69 12.75 1.03
CA GLU A 40 17.35 11.50 1.47
C GLU A 40 17.04 11.14 2.93
N LEU A 41 16.08 11.84 3.54
CA LEU A 41 15.71 11.70 4.93
C LEU A 41 14.32 11.07 5.09
N ILE A 42 14.07 10.60 6.31
CA ILE A 42 12.77 10.19 6.81
C ILE A 42 12.47 11.07 8.02
N LEU A 43 11.32 11.74 8.00
CA LEU A 43 10.75 12.41 9.15
C LEU A 43 9.97 11.39 10.00
N ASP A 44 10.39 11.20 11.24
CA ASP A 44 9.80 10.30 12.23
C ASP A 44 8.53 10.92 12.83
N LEU A 45 7.37 10.36 12.47
CA LEU A 45 6.09 10.91 12.91
C LEU A 45 5.80 10.61 14.38
N SER A 46 6.41 9.58 14.97
CA SER A 46 6.22 9.27 16.39
C SER A 46 6.84 10.34 17.29
N VAL A 47 7.97 10.92 16.87
CA VAL A 47 8.64 12.02 17.57
C VAL A 47 7.76 13.27 17.54
N LEU A 48 7.13 13.57 16.40
CA LEU A 48 6.20 14.68 16.27
C LEU A 48 4.89 14.44 17.05
N GLU A 49 4.38 13.22 17.05
CA GLU A 49 3.21 12.81 17.86
C GLU A 49 3.45 13.07 19.35
N ALA A 50 4.60 12.63 19.88
CA ALA A 50 4.98 12.83 21.28
C ALA A 50 5.12 14.31 21.68
N ARG A 51 5.34 15.21 20.70
CA ARG A 51 5.41 16.67 20.90
C ARG A 51 4.07 17.38 20.63
N GLY A 52 3.00 16.63 20.37
CA GLY A 52 1.63 17.15 20.26
C GLY A 52 1.26 17.75 18.91
N PHE A 53 2.09 17.58 17.86
CA PHE A 53 1.81 18.18 16.54
C PHE A 53 0.54 17.62 15.87
N PHE A 54 0.07 16.44 16.29
CA PHE A 54 -1.09 15.76 15.72
C PHE A 54 -2.31 15.75 16.63
N PHE A 55 -2.39 16.62 17.65
CA PHE A 55 -3.52 16.66 18.58
C PHE A 55 -4.88 16.75 17.86
N ASP A 56 -5.00 17.65 16.88
CA ASP A 56 -6.23 17.83 16.08
C ASP A 56 -6.60 16.59 15.25
N VAL A 57 -5.60 15.80 14.82
CA VAL A 57 -5.81 14.56 14.05
C VAL A 57 -6.31 13.45 14.97
N LEU A 58 -5.75 13.38 16.19
CA LEU A 58 -6.08 12.39 17.21
C LEU A 58 -7.43 12.65 17.88
N ALA A 59 -7.84 13.91 17.98
CA ALA A 59 -9.12 14.31 18.57
C ALA A 59 -10.30 14.14 17.60
N ALA A 60 -10.06 13.85 16.31
CA ALA A 60 -11.11 13.62 15.34
C ALA A 60 -11.90 12.34 15.68
N PRO A 61 -13.24 12.37 15.68
CA PRO A 61 -14.03 11.17 15.96
C PRO A 61 -13.76 10.10 14.90
N VAL A 62 -13.15 8.99 15.32
CA VAL A 62 -13.04 7.78 14.49
C VAL A 62 -14.45 7.22 14.31
N PRO A 63 -14.93 6.98 13.07
CA PRO A 63 -16.19 6.30 12.86
C PRO A 63 -16.15 4.95 13.58
N SER A 64 -16.98 4.78 14.61
CA SER A 64 -16.99 3.55 15.40
C SER A 64 -17.32 2.38 14.50
N ARG A 65 -16.47 1.35 14.47
CA ARG A 65 -16.86 0.02 13.95
C ARG A 65 -18.12 -0.42 14.70
N SER A 66 -19.25 -0.50 14.01
CA SER A 66 -20.43 -1.17 14.55
C SER A 66 -20.08 -2.65 14.76
N ARG A 67 -19.70 -3.02 16.00
CA ARG A 67 -19.65 -4.41 16.46
C ARG A 67 -20.97 -4.76 17.15
N ASN A 68 -22.09 -4.53 16.48
CA ASN A 68 -23.37 -4.99 17.00
C ASN A 68 -23.72 -6.30 16.30
N ASN A 69 -23.21 -7.41 16.85
CA ASN A 69 -23.73 -8.78 16.69
C ASN A 69 -23.05 -9.76 17.68
N LEU A 70 -22.93 -9.38 18.95
CA LEU A 70 -22.77 -10.35 20.06
C LEU A 70 -23.92 -10.17 21.07
N PRO A 71 -24.39 -11.24 21.72
CA PRO A 71 -25.48 -11.14 22.71
C PRO A 71 -25.06 -10.32 23.93
N PRO A 72 -26.01 -9.72 24.66
CA PRO A 72 -25.72 -8.88 25.80
C PRO A 72 -25.36 -9.73 27.02
N GLU A 73 -24.09 -9.71 27.45
CA GLU A 73 -23.73 -10.05 28.83
C GLU A 73 -23.40 -8.78 29.63
N THR A 74 -24.22 -8.64 30.67
CA THR A 74 -24.16 -7.82 31.89
C THR A 74 -22.88 -7.00 32.20
N ALA A 75 -23.10 -5.69 32.32
CA ALA A 75 -22.66 -4.77 33.39
C ALA A 75 -21.17 -4.69 33.80
N ALA A 76 -20.55 -3.53 33.53
CA ALA A 76 -20.06 -2.62 34.58
C ALA A 76 -19.51 -1.33 33.95
N ALA A 77 -19.94 -0.19 34.47
CA ALA A 77 -19.35 1.11 34.18
C ALA A 77 -17.92 1.15 34.74
N THR A 78 -16.93 1.10 33.87
CA THR A 78 -15.58 1.57 34.17
C THR A 78 -15.20 2.59 33.11
N THR A 79 -15.09 3.85 33.53
CA THR A 79 -14.30 4.90 32.90
C THR A 79 -12.82 4.46 32.89
N LYS A 80 -12.49 3.52 32.01
CA LYS A 80 -11.12 3.30 31.56
C LYS A 80 -10.95 4.15 30.32
N THR A 81 -10.33 5.31 30.49
CA THR A 81 -9.64 5.97 29.37
C THR A 81 -8.79 4.89 28.70
N ALA A 82 -9.12 4.55 27.45
CA ALA A 82 -8.27 3.68 26.66
C ALA A 82 -6.85 4.28 26.68
N PRO A 83 -5.79 3.48 26.84
CA PRO A 83 -4.43 4.00 26.70
C PRO A 83 -4.38 4.71 25.35
N ALA A 84 -3.86 5.94 25.32
CA ALA A 84 -3.76 6.72 24.10
C ALA A 84 -3.03 5.89 23.04
N THR A 85 -3.77 5.35 22.06
CA THR A 85 -3.20 4.57 20.97
C THR A 85 -2.30 5.50 20.18
N THR A 86 -0.98 5.32 20.30
CA THR A 86 -0.01 6.08 19.50
C THR A 86 -0.12 5.61 18.04
N LEU A 87 -0.56 6.49 17.15
CA LEU A 87 -0.76 6.16 15.74
C LEU A 87 0.56 5.96 15.02
N PHE A 88 1.55 6.80 15.34
CA PHE A 88 2.78 6.88 14.57
C PHE A 88 3.94 6.10 15.20
N ALA A 89 3.84 5.73 16.48
CA ALA A 89 4.71 4.72 17.10
C ALA A 89 4.28 3.26 16.81
N SER A 90 3.46 3.05 15.76
CA SER A 90 2.97 1.75 15.30
C SER A 90 3.87 1.13 14.23
N ASP A 91 3.99 -0.20 14.21
CA ASP A 91 4.71 -0.95 13.18
C ASP A 91 3.93 -1.13 11.86
N SER A 92 2.83 -0.41 11.69
CA SER A 92 1.98 -0.44 10.50
C SER A 92 1.15 0.83 10.36
N LEU A 93 0.83 1.21 9.12
CA LEU A 93 -0.04 2.34 8.79
C LEU A 93 -1.53 2.09 9.04
N ASN A 94 -1.94 0.85 9.36
CA ASN A 94 -3.36 0.46 9.41
C ASN A 94 -4.23 1.37 10.28
N ALA A 95 -3.75 1.79 11.46
CA ALA A 95 -4.50 2.66 12.36
C ALA A 95 -4.71 4.06 11.77
N PHE A 96 -3.68 4.61 11.12
CA PHE A 96 -3.74 5.89 10.43
C PHE A 96 -4.62 5.83 9.16
N MET A 97 -4.48 4.77 8.37
CA MET A 97 -5.36 4.47 7.23
C MET A 97 -6.82 4.38 7.67
N ALA A 98 -7.13 3.82 8.84
CA ALA A 98 -8.52 3.72 9.31
C ALA A 98 -9.18 5.07 9.64
N LEU A 99 -8.42 6.16 9.84
CA LEU A 99 -8.99 7.48 10.17
C LEU A 99 -9.72 8.16 9.01
N GLY A 100 -9.40 7.77 7.78
CA GLY A 100 -10.01 8.35 6.59
C GLY A 100 -9.43 9.69 6.14
N ARG A 101 -9.90 10.12 4.96
CA ARG A 101 -9.36 11.23 4.19
C ARG A 101 -9.22 12.57 4.93
N PRO A 102 -10.15 13.01 5.79
CA PRO A 102 -9.97 14.25 6.54
C PRO A 102 -8.70 14.25 7.41
N ALA A 103 -8.43 13.13 8.10
CA ALA A 103 -7.25 12.99 8.94
C ALA A 103 -5.96 12.94 8.11
N TRP A 104 -5.98 12.27 6.96
CA TRP A 104 -4.82 12.20 6.07
C TRP A 104 -4.46 13.58 5.51
N LYS A 105 -5.47 14.34 5.04
CA LYS A 105 -5.29 15.71 4.56
C LYS A 105 -4.73 16.62 5.64
N LYS A 106 -5.34 16.63 6.82
CA LYS A 106 -4.86 17.44 7.96
C LYS A 106 -3.42 17.08 8.33
N THR A 107 -3.07 15.79 8.36
CA THR A 107 -1.71 15.32 8.62
C THR A 107 -0.74 15.83 7.54
N ARG A 108 -1.11 15.72 6.27
CA ARG A 108 -0.32 16.24 5.14
C ARG A 108 -0.12 17.75 5.23
N ASP A 109 -1.14 18.52 5.60
CA ASP A 109 -1.05 19.97 5.76
C ASP A 109 -0.09 20.35 6.91
N ILE A 110 -0.18 19.65 8.05
CA ILE A 110 0.75 19.81 9.17
C ILE A 110 2.18 19.53 8.70
N LEU A 111 2.42 18.42 8.00
CA LEU A 111 3.75 18.05 7.51
C LEU A 111 4.28 19.05 6.49
N GLY A 112 3.45 19.49 5.55
CA GLY A 112 3.81 20.50 4.55
C GLY A 112 4.19 21.84 5.20
N SER A 113 3.45 22.25 6.23
CA SER A 113 3.81 23.44 7.01
C SER A 113 5.11 23.23 7.78
N LEU A 114 5.24 22.14 8.56
CA LEU A 114 6.43 21.88 9.36
C LEU A 114 7.71 21.78 8.53
N LEU A 115 7.63 21.19 7.33
CA LEU A 115 8.77 21.02 6.42
C LEU A 115 9.04 22.24 5.53
N SER A 116 8.16 23.24 5.51
CA SER A 116 8.30 24.45 4.69
C SER A 116 9.53 25.26 5.05
N ALA A 117 10.21 25.80 4.05
CA ALA A 117 11.33 26.73 4.20
C ALA A 117 10.94 27.97 5.04
N GLU A 118 9.66 28.35 5.01
CA GLU A 118 9.12 29.55 5.67
C GLU A 118 8.64 29.31 7.11
N THR A 119 8.65 28.06 7.60
CA THR A 119 8.16 27.73 8.95
C THR A 119 9.30 27.39 9.90
N SER A 120 9.44 28.20 10.96
CA SER A 120 10.53 28.06 11.94
C SER A 120 10.34 26.90 12.93
N THR A 121 9.10 26.46 13.18
CA THR A 121 8.72 25.54 14.27
C THR A 121 9.58 24.27 14.32
N LEU A 122 9.76 23.60 13.17
CA LEU A 122 10.69 22.45 13.07
C LEU A 122 12.06 22.90 12.57
N ARG A 123 12.13 23.80 11.58
CA ARG A 123 13.37 24.26 10.93
C ARG A 123 14.42 24.75 11.94
N ASP A 124 14.01 25.58 12.89
CA ASP A 124 14.93 26.28 13.82
C ASP A 124 15.06 25.54 15.16
N ASN A 125 14.33 24.44 15.36
CA ASN A 125 14.41 23.62 16.55
C ASN A 125 15.46 22.50 16.36
N ALA A 126 16.73 22.84 16.60
CA ALA A 126 17.85 21.91 16.41
C ALA A 126 17.72 20.62 17.24
N GLU A 127 17.25 20.73 18.48
CA GLU A 127 17.05 19.57 19.37
C GLU A 127 15.99 18.61 18.80
N LEU A 128 14.83 19.14 18.38
CA LEU A 128 13.78 18.32 17.79
C LEU A 128 14.24 17.67 16.48
N ARG A 129 14.91 18.44 15.61
CA ARG A 129 15.42 17.94 14.33
C ARG A 129 16.43 16.80 14.49
N ALA A 130 17.29 16.87 15.50
CA ALA A 130 18.28 15.82 15.78
C ALA A 130 17.63 14.47 16.09
N HIS A 131 16.39 14.46 16.60
CA HIS A 131 15.64 13.25 16.93
C HIS A 131 14.60 12.87 15.87
N ALA A 132 14.07 13.84 15.13
CA ALA A 132 12.97 13.64 14.21
C ALA A 132 13.41 13.18 12.81
N PHE A 133 14.68 13.26 12.46
CA PHE A 133 15.16 12.87 11.12
C PHE A 133 16.12 11.67 11.16
N HIS A 134 15.88 10.71 10.27
CA HIS A 134 16.79 9.61 9.98
C HIS A 134 17.24 9.67 8.52
N LYS A 135 18.48 9.28 8.22
CA LYS A 135 18.87 9.05 6.83
C LYS A 135 18.22 7.77 6.32
N GLN A 136 17.70 7.79 5.09
CA GLN A 136 17.11 6.60 4.47
C GLN A 136 18.10 5.42 4.38
N SER A 137 19.39 5.70 4.19
CA SER A 137 20.46 4.70 4.14
C SER A 137 20.82 4.06 5.49
N GLU A 138 20.29 4.58 6.59
CA GLU A 138 20.61 4.12 7.95
C GLU A 138 19.45 3.36 8.61
N VAL A 139 18.36 3.12 7.88
CA VAL A 139 17.17 2.42 8.39
C VAL A 139 16.87 1.16 7.57
N THR A 140 15.99 0.31 8.09
CA THR A 140 15.39 -0.80 7.35
C THR A 140 13.91 -0.54 7.14
N MET A 141 13.49 -0.39 5.89
CA MET A 141 12.07 -0.28 5.55
C MET A 141 11.34 -1.58 5.90
N GLN A 142 10.08 -1.45 6.32
CA GLN A 142 9.17 -2.55 6.64
C GLN A 142 7.96 -2.50 5.69
N LEU A 143 7.19 -3.59 5.61
CA LEU A 143 5.91 -3.54 4.93
C LEU A 143 5.05 -2.40 5.51
N PRO A 144 4.43 -1.56 4.66
CA PRO A 144 3.76 -0.35 5.14
C PRO A 144 2.49 -0.65 5.94
N ALA A 145 1.88 -1.83 5.75
CA ALA A 145 0.68 -2.24 6.46
C ALA A 145 0.64 -3.75 6.69
N ARG A 146 -0.16 -4.16 7.67
CA ARG A 146 -0.63 -5.54 7.83
C ARG A 146 -1.75 -5.77 6.83
N ILE A 147 -1.48 -6.54 5.78
CA ILE A 147 -2.40 -6.79 4.68
C ILE A 147 -3.33 -7.93 5.10
N GLY A 148 -4.62 -7.63 5.27
CA GLY A 148 -5.64 -8.64 5.56
C GLY A 148 -5.95 -9.47 4.33
N ASP A 149 -6.39 -8.79 3.27
CA ASP A 149 -6.72 -9.38 1.97
C ASP A 149 -5.99 -8.64 0.86
N TYR A 150 -5.69 -9.36 -0.23
CA TYR A 150 -5.11 -8.84 -1.46
C TYR A 150 -5.95 -9.34 -2.64
N THR A 151 -6.34 -8.41 -3.50
CA THR A 151 -7.10 -8.67 -4.72
C THR A 151 -6.29 -8.16 -5.90
N ASP A 152 -6.14 -9.01 -6.90
CA ASP A 152 -5.46 -8.69 -8.15
C ASP A 152 -6.49 -8.46 -9.27
N PHE A 153 -6.35 -7.35 -9.99
CA PHE A 153 -7.27 -6.94 -11.05
C PHE A 153 -6.64 -7.14 -12.42
N TYR A 154 -7.48 -7.44 -13.41
CA TYR A 154 -7.08 -7.70 -14.77
C TYR A 154 -7.41 -6.56 -15.74
N SER A 155 -7.16 -5.32 -15.32
CA SER A 155 -7.77 -4.11 -15.90
C SER A 155 -7.00 -3.46 -17.07
N SER A 156 -5.90 -4.05 -17.54
CA SER A 156 -5.15 -3.55 -18.70
C SER A 156 -5.61 -4.21 -19.99
N TYR A 157 -6.20 -3.43 -20.91
CA TYR A 157 -6.71 -3.93 -22.20
C TYR A 157 -5.63 -4.64 -23.01
N HIS A 158 -4.48 -3.99 -23.20
CA HIS A 158 -3.39 -4.54 -24.01
C HIS A 158 -2.83 -5.82 -23.39
N HIS A 159 -2.69 -5.85 -22.06
CA HIS A 159 -2.27 -7.05 -21.36
C HIS A 159 -3.28 -8.20 -21.59
N ALA A 160 -4.56 -7.95 -21.32
CA ALA A 160 -5.64 -8.92 -21.51
C ALA A 160 -5.74 -9.45 -22.94
N HIS A 161 -5.64 -8.54 -23.91
CA HIS A 161 -5.67 -8.88 -25.33
C HIS A 161 -4.46 -9.72 -25.74
N ASN A 162 -3.25 -9.37 -25.30
CA ASN A 162 -2.03 -10.09 -25.65
C ASN A 162 -2.02 -11.52 -25.08
N VAL A 163 -2.31 -11.67 -23.79
CA VAL A 163 -2.42 -12.99 -23.15
C VAL A 163 -3.52 -13.82 -23.80
N GLY A 164 -4.69 -13.21 -24.04
CA GLY A 164 -5.79 -13.86 -24.73
C GLY A 164 -5.43 -14.34 -26.13
N THR A 165 -4.71 -13.53 -26.90
CA THR A 165 -4.24 -13.87 -28.24
C THR A 165 -3.31 -15.08 -28.22
N MET A 166 -2.37 -15.14 -27.27
CA MET A 166 -1.45 -16.27 -27.13
C MET A 166 -2.17 -17.58 -26.77
N LEU A 167 -3.25 -17.51 -26.00
CA LEU A 167 -3.96 -18.70 -25.49
C LEU A 167 -5.13 -19.16 -26.39
N ARG A 168 -5.82 -18.22 -27.05
CA ARG A 168 -7.10 -18.46 -27.76
C ARG A 168 -7.14 -17.91 -29.18
N GLY A 169 -6.06 -17.29 -29.65
CA GLY A 169 -6.02 -16.56 -30.91
C GLY A 169 -6.62 -15.15 -30.82
N PRO A 170 -6.30 -14.27 -31.80
CA PRO A 170 -6.64 -12.85 -31.74
C PRO A 170 -8.15 -12.58 -31.77
N GLU A 171 -8.92 -13.41 -32.49
CA GLU A 171 -10.37 -13.26 -32.64
C GLU A 171 -11.12 -13.48 -31.31
N ASN A 172 -10.56 -14.29 -30.41
CA ASN A 172 -11.15 -14.67 -29.13
C ASN A 172 -10.29 -14.19 -27.94
N ALA A 173 -9.51 -13.11 -28.15
CA ALA A 173 -8.55 -12.62 -27.19
C ALA A 173 -9.21 -12.19 -25.87
N LEU A 174 -10.29 -11.40 -25.90
CA LEU A 174 -11.00 -11.01 -24.69
C LEU A 174 -12.17 -11.94 -24.42
N MET A 175 -12.28 -12.41 -23.17
CA MET A 175 -13.47 -13.11 -22.71
C MET A 175 -14.66 -12.15 -22.67
N PRO A 176 -15.90 -12.62 -22.89
CA PRO A 176 -17.07 -11.75 -23.01
C PRO A 176 -17.28 -10.80 -21.83
N ASN A 177 -16.98 -11.23 -20.61
CA ASN A 177 -17.16 -10.45 -19.38
C ASN A 177 -16.16 -9.30 -19.20
N TRP A 178 -15.00 -9.33 -19.85
CA TRP A 178 -13.89 -8.41 -19.56
C TRP A 178 -14.24 -6.93 -19.76
N LYS A 179 -15.08 -6.62 -20.75
CA LYS A 179 -15.52 -5.24 -21.04
C LYS A 179 -16.67 -4.76 -20.14
N TRP A 180 -17.25 -5.64 -19.32
CA TRP A 180 -18.44 -5.34 -18.52
C TRP A 180 -18.17 -5.25 -17.03
N LEU A 181 -17.09 -5.86 -16.56
CA LEU A 181 -16.65 -5.77 -15.16
C LEU A 181 -15.13 -5.83 -15.07
N PRO A 182 -14.51 -5.19 -14.07
CA PRO A 182 -13.08 -5.31 -13.82
C PRO A 182 -12.80 -6.69 -13.21
N VAL A 183 -12.46 -7.66 -14.09
CA VAL A 183 -12.20 -9.05 -13.68
C VAL A 183 -11.06 -9.07 -12.67
N ALA A 184 -11.21 -9.86 -11.61
CA ALA A 184 -10.24 -9.94 -10.53
C ALA A 184 -10.28 -11.30 -9.85
N TYR A 185 -9.25 -11.61 -9.07
CA TYR A 185 -9.19 -12.78 -8.19
C TYR A 185 -8.53 -12.42 -6.86
N HIS A 186 -8.75 -13.27 -5.85
CA HIS A 186 -8.06 -13.13 -4.57
C HIS A 186 -6.63 -13.64 -4.69
N GLY A 187 -5.65 -12.76 -4.46
CA GLY A 187 -4.25 -13.13 -4.35
C GLY A 187 -3.90 -13.61 -2.93
N ARG A 188 -2.61 -13.84 -2.68
CA ARG A 188 -2.14 -14.35 -1.39
C ARG A 188 -1.45 -13.27 -0.55
N ALA A 189 -2.16 -12.75 0.44
CA ALA A 189 -1.62 -11.73 1.35
C ALA A 189 -0.33 -12.16 2.09
N SER A 190 -0.22 -13.45 2.47
CA SER A 190 0.92 -13.93 3.27
C SER A 190 2.26 -13.94 2.52
N SER A 191 2.25 -13.86 1.19
CA SER A 191 3.44 -13.86 0.34
C SER A 191 3.77 -12.49 -0.23
N ILE A 192 3.09 -11.44 0.25
CA ILE A 192 3.46 -10.06 -0.08
C ILE A 192 4.68 -9.68 0.75
N VAL A 193 5.75 -9.27 0.05
CA VAL A 193 7.03 -8.92 0.63
C VAL A 193 7.44 -7.52 0.20
N ILE A 194 8.29 -6.90 1.01
CA ILE A 194 8.83 -5.57 0.71
C ILE A 194 9.90 -5.67 -0.39
N SER A 195 10.04 -4.61 -1.18
CA SER A 195 11.15 -4.44 -2.13
C SER A 195 12.52 -4.76 -1.50
N GLY A 196 13.37 -5.46 -2.26
CA GLY A 196 14.67 -5.95 -1.81
C GLY A 196 14.65 -7.36 -1.20
N THR A 197 13.48 -7.95 -0.96
CA THR A 197 13.36 -9.35 -0.54
C THR A 197 13.77 -10.29 -1.67
N GLU A 198 14.60 -11.30 -1.39
CA GLU A 198 15.02 -12.30 -2.38
C GLU A 198 13.83 -13.17 -2.83
N VAL A 199 13.72 -13.37 -4.15
CA VAL A 199 12.63 -14.16 -4.75
C VAL A 199 13.18 -15.51 -5.18
N LYS A 200 12.76 -16.58 -4.49
CA LYS A 200 13.16 -17.94 -4.80
C LYS A 200 12.31 -18.50 -5.94
N ARG A 201 12.96 -19.02 -6.98
CA ARG A 201 12.29 -19.74 -8.08
C ARG A 201 11.40 -20.87 -7.53
N PRO A 202 10.10 -20.88 -7.82
CA PRO A 202 9.21 -21.90 -7.28
C PRO A 202 9.45 -23.25 -7.95
N HIS A 203 9.22 -24.31 -7.20
CA HIS A 203 9.05 -25.66 -7.73
C HIS A 203 7.56 -25.99 -7.73
N GLY A 204 7.10 -26.67 -8.78
CA GLY A 204 5.70 -27.02 -8.91
C GLY A 204 5.46 -28.05 -9.99
N GLN A 205 4.19 -28.41 -10.16
CA GLN A 205 3.77 -29.25 -11.27
C GLN A 205 3.66 -28.41 -12.54
N THR A 206 4.17 -28.96 -13.65
CA THR A 206 4.03 -28.40 -14.99
C THR A 206 3.63 -29.52 -15.95
N LYS A 207 2.93 -29.19 -17.02
CA LYS A 207 2.49 -30.17 -18.01
C LYS A 207 2.97 -29.78 -19.42
N PRO A 208 4.15 -30.25 -19.84
CA PRO A 208 4.62 -30.06 -21.21
C PRO A 208 3.65 -30.67 -22.25
N PRO A 209 3.59 -30.12 -23.48
CA PRO A 209 2.70 -30.61 -24.53
C PRO A 209 2.87 -32.11 -24.81
N ASP A 210 4.11 -32.58 -24.92
CA ASP A 210 4.43 -33.97 -25.31
C ASP A 210 4.41 -34.96 -24.13
N ALA A 211 4.26 -34.48 -22.89
CA ALA A 211 4.24 -35.35 -21.72
C ALA A 211 2.88 -36.07 -21.59
N ALA A 212 2.84 -37.30 -21.11
CA ALA A 212 1.57 -37.97 -20.79
C ALA A 212 0.99 -37.48 -19.45
N THR A 213 1.84 -37.20 -18.47
CA THR A 213 1.50 -36.78 -17.10
C THR A 213 2.26 -35.50 -16.74
N PRO A 214 1.80 -34.71 -15.75
CA PRO A 214 2.58 -33.58 -15.25
C PRO A 214 3.90 -34.05 -14.63
N VAL A 215 4.88 -33.17 -14.61
CA VAL A 215 6.19 -33.37 -13.98
C VAL A 215 6.39 -32.34 -12.86
N PHE A 216 7.11 -32.72 -11.82
CA PHE A 216 7.48 -31.82 -10.72
C PHE A 216 8.93 -31.34 -10.89
N GLY A 217 9.15 -30.03 -10.73
CA GLY A 217 10.47 -29.44 -10.83
C GLY A 217 10.45 -27.91 -10.72
N PRO A 218 11.61 -27.25 -10.88
CA PRO A 218 11.66 -25.79 -10.90
C PRO A 218 10.89 -25.24 -12.11
N SER A 219 10.19 -24.12 -11.92
CA SER A 219 9.57 -23.40 -13.03
C SER A 219 10.62 -23.01 -14.07
N LYS A 220 10.30 -23.22 -15.35
CA LYS A 220 11.08 -22.85 -16.54
C LYS A 220 10.64 -21.51 -17.13
N SER A 221 9.52 -20.97 -16.67
CA SER A 221 8.92 -19.73 -17.18
C SER A 221 8.57 -18.78 -16.03
N LEU A 222 9.59 -18.37 -15.29
CA LEU A 222 9.48 -17.35 -14.24
C LEU A 222 9.45 -15.97 -14.90
N ASP A 223 8.52 -15.14 -14.45
CA ASP A 223 8.19 -13.85 -15.05
C ASP A 223 7.84 -12.81 -13.99
N PHE A 224 7.85 -11.54 -14.40
CA PHE A 224 7.39 -10.41 -13.58
C PHE A 224 6.09 -9.84 -14.16
N GLU A 225 5.29 -9.21 -13.30
CA GLU A 225 4.14 -8.40 -13.73
C GLU A 225 4.29 -7.00 -13.18
N LEU A 226 4.45 -6.02 -14.06
CA LEU A 226 4.53 -4.62 -13.66
C LEU A 226 3.15 -4.11 -13.29
N GLU A 227 2.96 -3.74 -12.02
CA GLU A 227 1.70 -3.30 -11.49
C GLU A 227 1.83 -2.11 -10.55
N THR A 228 0.67 -1.54 -10.22
CA THR A 228 0.48 -0.65 -9.07
C THR A 228 -0.62 -1.21 -8.21
N ALA A 229 -0.47 -1.12 -6.89
CA ALA A 229 -1.52 -1.48 -5.94
C ALA A 229 -1.88 -0.28 -5.08
N PHE A 230 -3.13 -0.20 -4.64
CA PHE A 230 -3.57 0.83 -3.72
C PHE A 230 -4.02 0.24 -2.38
N PHE A 231 -3.69 0.94 -1.29
CA PHE A 231 -4.14 0.57 0.05
C PHE A 231 -5.52 1.17 0.34
N ILE A 232 -6.39 0.36 0.93
CA ILE A 232 -7.68 0.80 1.44
C ILE A 232 -7.48 1.50 2.80
N GLY A 233 -8.14 2.65 2.94
CA GLY A 233 -8.30 3.43 4.15
C GLY A 233 -9.41 2.87 5.04
N PRO A 234 -10.49 3.63 5.30
CA PRO A 234 -11.69 3.07 5.92
C PRO A 234 -12.24 1.92 5.06
N GLY A 235 -12.61 0.81 5.70
CA GLY A 235 -13.37 -0.24 5.02
C GLY A 235 -14.86 0.12 4.92
N ASN A 236 -15.66 -0.86 4.53
CA ASN A 236 -17.11 -0.82 4.51
C ASN A 236 -17.68 -2.02 5.30
N PRO A 237 -18.86 -1.90 5.94
CA PRO A 237 -19.50 -3.04 6.58
C PRO A 237 -19.86 -4.16 5.58
N LEU A 238 -19.86 -5.41 6.04
CA LEU A 238 -20.30 -6.55 5.22
C LEU A 238 -21.74 -6.34 4.74
N GLY A 239 -21.97 -6.54 3.44
CA GLY A 239 -23.27 -6.34 2.81
C GLY A 239 -23.61 -4.88 2.46
N GLN A 240 -22.71 -3.93 2.71
CA GLN A 240 -22.88 -2.52 2.32
C GLN A 240 -21.87 -2.15 1.25
N SER A 241 -22.34 -1.90 0.02
CA SER A 241 -21.49 -1.50 -1.11
C SER A 241 -20.99 -0.07 -0.97
N VAL A 242 -19.77 0.18 -1.45
CA VAL A 242 -19.24 1.54 -1.68
C VAL A 242 -19.70 2.00 -3.07
N SER A 243 -20.33 3.18 -3.17
CA SER A 243 -20.68 3.75 -4.48
C SER A 243 -19.44 4.27 -5.20
N ILE A 244 -19.50 4.37 -6.53
CA ILE A 244 -18.39 4.90 -7.33
C ILE A 244 -17.99 6.33 -6.92
N ASP A 245 -18.97 7.15 -6.54
CA ASP A 245 -18.74 8.54 -6.09
C ASP A 245 -17.98 8.62 -4.76
N GLN A 246 -18.04 7.57 -3.95
CA GLN A 246 -17.37 7.48 -2.65
C GLN A 246 -16.05 6.69 -2.72
N ALA A 247 -15.80 5.94 -3.79
CA ALA A 247 -14.68 5.01 -3.89
C ALA A 247 -13.32 5.63 -3.56
N GLU A 248 -13.07 6.86 -4.01
CA GLU A 248 -11.79 7.53 -3.76
C GLU A 248 -11.55 7.88 -2.29
N ASP A 249 -12.60 8.09 -1.50
CA ASP A 249 -12.47 8.37 -0.06
C ASP A 249 -12.01 7.14 0.73
N HIS A 250 -12.10 5.95 0.11
CA HIS A 250 -11.60 4.69 0.65
C HIS A 250 -10.17 4.37 0.19
N ILE A 251 -9.58 5.13 -0.73
CA ILE A 251 -8.23 4.84 -1.25
C ILE A 251 -7.22 5.76 -0.56
N PHE A 252 -6.32 5.17 0.23
CA PHE A 252 -5.29 5.93 0.95
C PHE A 252 -4.16 6.38 0.01
N GLY A 253 -3.61 5.45 -0.75
CA GLY A 253 -2.45 5.72 -1.60
C GLY A 253 -1.96 4.48 -2.34
N ILE A 254 -0.95 4.68 -3.18
CA ILE A 254 -0.48 3.74 -4.18
C ILE A 254 0.96 3.32 -3.90
N VAL A 255 1.29 2.07 -4.23
CA VAL A 255 2.64 1.51 -4.29
C VAL A 255 2.88 0.88 -5.65
N LEU A 256 4.15 0.77 -6.03
CA LEU A 256 4.56 -0.12 -7.12
C LEU A 256 4.45 -1.57 -6.65
N MET A 257 4.15 -2.46 -7.58
CA MET A 257 3.99 -3.87 -7.31
C MET A 257 4.58 -4.72 -8.42
N ASN A 258 5.17 -5.86 -8.03
CA ASN A 258 5.57 -6.93 -8.93
C ASN A 258 4.89 -8.22 -8.50
N ASP A 259 3.91 -8.69 -9.28
CA ASP A 259 3.27 -9.98 -9.05
C ASP A 259 4.02 -11.11 -9.78
N TRP A 260 5.02 -11.65 -9.08
CA TRP A 260 5.90 -12.67 -9.65
C TRP A 260 5.11 -13.90 -10.08
N SER A 261 5.43 -14.39 -11.27
CA SER A 261 4.57 -15.36 -11.93
C SER A 261 5.38 -16.54 -12.47
N ALA A 262 4.91 -17.76 -12.22
CA ALA A 262 5.47 -18.98 -12.82
C ALA A 262 4.51 -19.50 -13.90
N ARG A 263 4.69 -19.05 -15.15
CA ARG A 263 3.72 -19.22 -16.25
C ARG A 263 3.43 -20.67 -16.58
N ASP A 264 4.45 -21.52 -16.53
CA ASP A 264 4.34 -22.94 -16.80
C ASP A 264 3.55 -23.70 -15.73
N ILE A 265 3.66 -23.28 -14.47
CA ILE A 265 2.80 -23.76 -13.38
C ILE A 265 1.37 -23.24 -13.61
N GLN A 266 1.24 -21.94 -13.92
CA GLN A 266 -0.05 -21.27 -14.11
C GLN A 266 -0.89 -21.94 -15.19
N THR A 267 -0.31 -22.19 -16.36
CA THR A 267 -1.00 -22.80 -17.50
C THR A 267 -1.57 -24.18 -17.15
N TRP A 268 -0.90 -24.94 -16.28
CA TRP A 268 -1.38 -26.25 -15.85
C TRP A 268 -2.48 -26.18 -14.78
N GLU A 269 -2.38 -25.26 -13.82
CA GLU A 269 -3.28 -25.25 -12.65
C GLU A 269 -4.55 -24.39 -12.80
N TYR A 270 -4.53 -23.37 -13.67
CA TYR A 270 -5.47 -22.25 -13.51
C TYR A 270 -6.92 -22.57 -13.90
N GLN A 271 -7.18 -23.64 -14.65
CA GLN A 271 -8.53 -24.01 -15.01
C GLN A 271 -9.10 -25.04 -14.02
N PRO A 272 -10.32 -24.83 -13.47
CA PRO A 272 -11.23 -23.71 -13.69
C PRO A 272 -11.13 -22.58 -12.64
N LEU A 273 -10.26 -22.72 -11.62
CA LEU A 273 -10.35 -21.95 -10.37
C LEU A 273 -9.54 -20.64 -10.35
N GLY A 274 -8.80 -20.35 -11.42
CA GLY A 274 -7.91 -19.20 -11.53
C GLY A 274 -6.47 -19.49 -11.08
N PRO A 275 -5.57 -18.49 -11.21
CA PRO A 275 -4.16 -18.61 -10.80
C PRO A 275 -4.05 -18.91 -9.30
N PHE A 276 -3.08 -19.75 -8.91
CA PHE A 276 -2.89 -20.13 -7.52
C PHE A 276 -1.41 -20.24 -7.12
N LEU A 277 -0.79 -21.43 -7.18
CA LEU A 277 0.62 -21.60 -6.77
C LEU A 277 1.58 -20.84 -7.67
N ALA A 278 1.18 -20.58 -8.91
CA ALA A 278 1.94 -19.79 -9.86
C ALA A 278 2.04 -18.29 -9.52
N LYS A 279 1.32 -17.82 -8.50
CA LYS A 279 1.32 -16.42 -8.01
C LYS A 279 1.66 -16.35 -6.52
N ASN A 280 1.14 -17.28 -5.72
CA ASN A 280 1.23 -17.28 -4.27
C ASN A 280 2.65 -17.48 -3.67
N PHE A 281 3.68 -17.64 -4.51
CA PHE A 281 5.05 -17.85 -4.03
C PHE A 281 5.75 -16.54 -3.65
N CYS A 282 5.42 -15.42 -4.31
CA CYS A 282 5.98 -14.11 -3.97
C CYS A 282 5.27 -12.98 -4.72
N THR A 283 4.92 -11.91 -4.01
CA THR A 283 4.47 -10.65 -4.60
C THR A 283 5.26 -9.52 -3.92
N SER A 284 5.95 -8.66 -4.67
CA SER A 284 6.78 -7.59 -4.09
C SER A 284 6.09 -6.24 -4.19
N ILE A 285 6.16 -5.41 -3.13
CA ILE A 285 5.67 -4.02 -3.18
C ILE A 285 6.73 -3.00 -2.74
N SER A 286 6.65 -1.78 -3.28
CA SER A 286 7.48 -0.66 -2.83
C SER A 286 7.11 -0.22 -1.40
N PRO A 287 8.07 0.28 -0.60
CA PRO A 287 7.84 0.55 0.83
C PRO A 287 7.10 1.87 1.11
N TRP A 288 7.14 2.82 0.17
CA TRP A 288 6.56 4.14 0.31
C TRP A 288 5.19 4.20 -0.35
N VAL A 289 4.16 4.51 0.44
CA VAL A 289 2.78 4.68 -0.01
C VAL A 289 2.56 6.14 -0.39
N VAL A 290 2.45 6.42 -1.69
CA VAL A 290 2.19 7.77 -2.21
C VAL A 290 0.68 8.05 -2.13
N THR A 291 0.27 9.09 -1.41
CA THR A 291 -1.16 9.36 -1.22
C THR A 291 -1.83 9.86 -2.49
N LEU A 292 -3.15 9.67 -2.61
CA LEU A 292 -3.91 10.23 -3.73
C LEU A 292 -3.84 11.76 -3.79
N GLU A 293 -3.72 12.44 -2.64
CA GLU A 293 -3.50 13.89 -2.60
C GLU A 293 -2.20 14.31 -3.30
N ALA A 294 -1.12 13.54 -3.15
CA ALA A 294 0.15 13.80 -3.82
C ALA A 294 0.05 13.56 -5.34
N LEU A 295 -0.78 12.59 -5.76
CA LEU A 295 -1.01 12.25 -7.16
C LEU A 295 -2.05 13.15 -7.85
N GLY A 296 -2.81 13.94 -7.09
CA GLY A 296 -3.86 14.82 -7.60
C GLY A 296 -3.46 15.69 -8.79
N PRO A 297 -2.30 16.38 -8.78
CA PRO A 297 -1.82 17.19 -9.91
C PRO A 297 -1.56 16.41 -11.20
N PHE A 298 -1.41 15.08 -11.13
CA PHE A 298 -1.13 14.20 -12.28
C PHE A 298 -2.38 13.51 -12.81
N ARG A 299 -3.53 13.71 -12.16
CA ARG A 299 -4.81 13.17 -12.61
C ARG A 299 -5.12 13.69 -14.01
N LYS A 300 -5.47 12.77 -14.91
CA LYS A 300 -5.97 13.07 -16.25
C LYS A 300 -7.37 12.51 -16.38
N ASN A 301 -8.23 13.25 -17.08
CA ASN A 301 -9.45 12.66 -17.59
C ASN A 301 -9.07 11.60 -18.64
N LEU A 302 -9.73 10.45 -18.61
CA LEU A 302 -9.67 9.53 -19.72
C LEU A 302 -10.19 10.28 -20.95
N SER A 303 -9.37 10.38 -22.00
CA SER A 303 -9.85 10.87 -23.29
C SER A 303 -10.95 9.94 -23.75
N ALA A 304 -12.11 10.51 -24.07
CA ALA A 304 -13.24 9.78 -24.65
C ALA A 304 -12.84 9.02 -25.91
#